data_AF-A0A8S4RMI0-F1
#
_entry.id   AF-A0A8S4RMI0-F1
#
_cell.length_a   1.000
_cell.length_b   1.000
_cell.length_c   1.000
_cell.angle_alpha   90.00
_cell.angle_beta   90.00
_cell.angle_gamma   90.00
#
_symmetry.space_group_name_H-M   'P 1'
#
loop_
_entity.id
_entity.type
_entity.pdbx_description
1 polymer ?
#
loop_
_entity_poly.entity_id
_entity_poly.type
_entity_poly.pdbx_seq_one_letter_code
_entity_poly.pdbx_strand_id
1 'polypeptide(L)'
;MSQFCFICNKLLTEDETVVVSRGMPTLIDASVARSDEFADYLRSQKSVTIHVDCRKSYTRKTSISASKRQREEEQASTSKVSPPHTRARISESSFCFKNNCLFCGDEADEEAEKKKVKIYRRKIHKVSTLTFKDSILKLAKDRSDDVSKAVFARINFQYDLVAADAKYHDSCYKSFLRPNTGGKIGRPQSEAINSAMEEIFNFIESSDDCQFSLDELKNVCQNVALENGIIKIRLELNTVSPSSEDLVTLDTVLSHNKSSAAAAAPADTSLVTL
;
A
#
# COMPACT_ATOMS: atom_id res chain seq x y z
N MET A 1 0.91 31.76 -32.52
CA MET A 1 2.17 31.31 -31.90
C MET A 1 1.88 30.01 -31.17
N SER A 2 2.60 28.93 -31.49
CA SER A 2 2.44 27.65 -30.80
C SER A 2 2.88 27.81 -29.34
N GLN A 3 2.04 27.40 -28.40
CA GLN A 3 2.32 27.43 -26.95
C GLN A 3 3.15 26.22 -26.48
N PHE A 4 3.47 25.32 -27.40
CA PHE A 4 4.15 24.05 -27.13
C PHE A 4 5.47 23.97 -27.90
N CYS A 5 6.48 23.34 -27.30
CA CYS A 5 7.74 23.03 -27.96
C CYS A 5 7.54 21.86 -28.94
N PHE A 6 7.89 22.04 -30.21
CA PHE A 6 7.69 21.00 -31.23
C PHE A 6 8.51 19.72 -31.01
N ILE A 7 9.60 19.77 -30.22
CA ILE A 7 10.52 18.65 -30.00
C ILE A 7 10.04 17.75 -28.86
N CYS A 8 9.57 18.33 -27.76
CA CYS A 8 9.17 17.59 -26.56
C CYS A 8 7.66 17.63 -26.27
N ASN A 9 6.88 18.37 -27.06
CA ASN A 9 5.44 18.59 -26.92
C ASN A 9 5.01 19.15 -25.54
N LYS A 10 5.94 19.71 -24.76
CA LYS A 10 5.65 20.37 -23.48
C LYS A 10 5.38 21.86 -23.66
N LEU A 11 4.71 22.46 -22.67
CA LEU A 11 4.43 23.88 -22.61
C LEU A 11 5.72 24.71 -22.59
N LEU A 12 5.70 25.83 -23.31
CA LEU A 12 6.81 26.78 -23.40
C LEU A 12 6.96 27.66 -22.12
N THR A 13 6.18 27.38 -21.08
CA THR A 13 6.15 28.14 -19.82
C THR A 13 7.07 27.58 -18.73
N GLU A 14 7.50 26.33 -18.86
CA GLU A 14 8.24 25.62 -17.79
C GLU A 14 9.76 25.84 -17.84
N ASP A 15 10.33 26.11 -19.02
CA ASP A 15 11.79 26.18 -19.25
C ASP A 15 12.18 27.35 -20.17
N GLU A 16 13.48 27.69 -20.21
CA GLU A 16 14.01 28.72 -21.13
C GLU A 16 13.71 28.39 -22.61
N THR A 17 13.06 29.33 -23.30
CA THR A 17 12.68 29.18 -24.70
C THR A 17 13.46 30.08 -25.63
N VAL A 18 13.64 29.62 -26.86
CA VAL A 18 14.30 30.37 -27.93
C VAL A 18 13.50 30.27 -29.22
N VAL A 19 13.34 31.40 -29.91
CA VAL A 19 12.80 31.45 -31.27
C VAL A 19 13.94 31.25 -32.25
N VAL A 20 13.93 30.14 -32.96
CA VAL A 20 14.97 29.77 -33.92
C VAL A 20 14.53 30.22 -35.31
N SER A 21 15.17 31.26 -35.84
CA SER A 21 15.01 31.73 -37.23
C SER A 21 16.26 31.45 -38.06
N ARG A 22 17.44 31.88 -37.59
CA ARG A 22 18.73 31.63 -38.26
C ARG A 22 19.21 30.18 -38.18
N GLY A 23 18.81 29.45 -37.14
CA GLY A 23 19.21 28.06 -36.91
C GLY A 23 18.31 27.01 -37.57
N MET A 24 17.38 27.43 -38.43
CA MET A 24 16.46 26.53 -39.14
C MET A 24 17.18 25.50 -40.03
N PRO A 25 18.22 25.85 -40.81
CA PRO A 25 18.96 24.86 -41.60
C PRO A 25 19.52 23.73 -40.74
N THR A 26 20.08 24.03 -39.57
CA THR A 26 20.62 23.03 -38.65
C THR A 26 19.55 22.09 -38.08
N LEU A 27 18.33 22.59 -37.84
CA LEU A 27 17.22 21.75 -37.39
C LEU A 27 16.73 20.84 -38.51
N ILE A 28 16.66 21.35 -39.75
CA ILE A 28 16.32 20.56 -40.94
C ILE A 28 17.37 19.47 -41.17
N ASP A 29 18.66 19.80 -41.11
CA ASP A 29 19.74 18.83 -41.28
C ASP A 29 19.72 17.75 -40.20
N ALA A 30 19.46 18.15 -38.94
CA ALA A 30 19.30 17.21 -37.84
C ALA A 30 18.09 16.29 -38.06
N SER A 31 16.96 16.82 -38.49
CA SER A 31 15.73 16.08 -38.81
C SER A 31 15.94 15.07 -39.94
N VAL A 32 16.59 15.49 -41.04
CA VAL A 32 16.98 14.61 -42.16
C VAL A 32 17.95 13.52 -41.69
N ALA A 33 18.96 13.88 -40.88
CA ALA A 33 19.93 12.92 -40.34
C ALA A 33 19.31 11.92 -39.35
N ARG A 34 18.22 12.31 -38.68
CA ARG A 34 17.40 11.44 -37.81
C ARG A 34 16.40 10.61 -38.59
N SER A 35 16.17 10.94 -39.86
CA SER A 35 15.12 10.35 -40.70
C SER A 35 13.75 10.37 -40.02
N ASP A 36 13.42 11.51 -39.40
CA ASP A 36 12.11 11.77 -38.82
C ASP A 36 11.18 12.49 -39.82
N GLU A 37 9.89 12.52 -39.51
CA GLU A 37 8.85 13.13 -40.36
C GLU A 37 8.78 14.66 -40.20
N PHE A 38 9.68 15.24 -39.41
CA PHE A 38 9.65 16.67 -39.10
C PHE A 38 10.36 17.53 -40.13
N ALA A 39 11.09 16.94 -41.08
CA ALA A 39 11.91 17.68 -42.05
C ALA A 39 11.04 18.55 -42.96
N ASP A 40 9.92 18.00 -43.43
CA ASP A 40 8.99 18.69 -44.32
C ASP A 40 8.26 19.82 -43.59
N TYR A 41 7.87 19.57 -42.33
CA TYR A 41 7.31 20.60 -41.47
C TYR A 41 8.30 21.75 -41.26
N LEU A 42 9.56 21.46 -40.91
CA LEU A 42 10.59 22.47 -40.68
C LEU A 42 10.94 23.27 -41.95
N ARG A 43 10.86 22.68 -43.14
CA ARG A 43 11.03 23.39 -44.42
C ARG A 43 9.90 24.38 -44.70
N SER A 44 8.69 24.11 -44.22
CA SER A 44 7.52 24.98 -44.40
C SER A 44 7.51 26.20 -43.47
N GLN A 45 8.25 26.16 -42.36
CA GLN A 45 8.23 27.19 -41.32
C GLN A 45 9.40 28.17 -41.46
N LYS A 46 9.13 29.46 -41.21
CA LYS A 46 10.17 30.51 -41.19
C LYS A 46 10.91 30.60 -39.84
N SER A 47 10.24 30.22 -38.76
CA SER A 47 10.81 30.21 -37.41
C SER A 47 10.01 29.28 -36.49
N VAL A 48 10.69 28.66 -35.52
CA VAL A 48 10.06 27.77 -34.53
C VAL A 48 10.48 28.14 -33.12
N THR A 49 9.56 28.05 -32.17
CA THR A 49 9.85 28.28 -30.74
C THR A 49 10.05 26.94 -30.04
N ILE A 50 11.20 26.78 -29.38
CA ILE A 50 11.56 25.56 -28.65
C ILE A 50 12.30 25.88 -27.37
N HIS A 51 12.33 24.92 -26.44
CA HIS A 51 13.23 25.02 -25.30
C HIS A 51 14.69 24.98 -25.77
N VAL A 52 15.53 25.75 -25.08
CA VAL A 52 16.98 25.83 -25.35
C VAL A 52 17.62 24.44 -25.27
N ASP A 53 17.24 23.63 -24.29
CA ASP A 53 17.79 22.29 -24.10
C ASP A 53 17.26 21.29 -25.12
N CYS A 54 16.00 21.43 -25.55
CA CYS A 54 15.45 20.68 -26.67
C CYS A 54 16.25 20.95 -27.95
N ARG A 55 16.60 22.21 -28.24
CA ARG A 55 17.47 22.57 -29.38
C ARG A 55 18.83 21.89 -29.29
N LYS A 56 19.49 21.97 -28.13
CA LYS A 56 20.81 21.36 -27.91
C LYS A 56 20.72 19.84 -28.08
N SER A 57 19.74 19.20 -27.46
CA SER A 57 19.57 17.75 -27.51
C SER A 57 19.27 17.25 -28.92
N TYR A 58 18.40 17.94 -29.65
CA TYR A 58 17.97 17.53 -30.99
C TYR A 58 19.07 17.65 -32.05
N THR A 59 19.93 18.66 -31.94
CA THR A 59 21.05 18.91 -32.87
C THR A 59 22.35 18.19 -32.49
N ARG A 60 22.43 17.55 -31.31
CA ARG A 60 23.62 16.80 -30.85
C ARG A 60 23.81 15.52 -31.68
N LYS A 61 25.02 15.33 -32.21
CA LYS A 61 25.41 14.15 -33.01
C LYS A 61 25.10 12.83 -32.32
N THR A 62 25.38 12.71 -31.01
CA THR A 62 25.11 11.50 -30.22
C THR A 62 23.61 11.18 -30.13
N SER A 63 22.78 12.20 -29.98
CA SER A 63 21.31 12.07 -29.96
C SER A 63 20.76 11.66 -31.33
N ILE A 64 21.31 12.22 -32.40
CA ILE A 64 20.96 11.84 -33.79
C ILE A 64 21.27 10.35 -34.02
N SER A 65 22.48 9.90 -33.69
CA SER A 65 22.87 8.49 -33.83
C SER A 65 22.02 7.55 -32.97
N ALA A 66 21.66 7.94 -31.75
CA ALA A 66 20.80 7.15 -30.88
C ALA A 66 19.40 6.95 -31.48
N SER A 67 18.80 8.00 -32.01
CA SER A 67 17.46 7.92 -32.62
C SER A 67 17.46 7.15 -33.95
N LYS A 68 18.55 7.23 -34.73
CA LYS A 68 18.70 6.39 -35.92
C LYS A 68 18.73 4.90 -35.57
N ARG A 69 19.50 4.51 -34.54
CA ARG A 69 19.57 3.12 -34.05
C ARG A 69 18.21 2.61 -33.57
N GLN A 70 17.46 3.42 -32.82
CA GLN A 70 16.11 3.05 -32.36
C GLN A 70 15.17 2.76 -33.54
N ARG A 71 15.18 3.61 -34.58
CA ARG A 71 14.33 3.39 -35.77
C ARG A 71 14.74 2.17 -36.58
N GLU A 72 16.05 1.91 -36.72
CA GLU A 72 16.55 0.69 -37.38
C GLU A 72 16.10 -0.58 -36.64
N GLU A 73 16.09 -0.57 -35.29
CA GLU A 73 15.57 -1.67 -34.47
C GLU A 73 14.05 -1.84 -34.58
N GLU A 74 13.29 -0.75 -34.70
CA GLU A 74 11.84 -0.77 -34.91
C GLU A 74 11.46 -1.33 -36.29
N GLN A 75 12.21 -0.97 -37.34
CA GLN A 75 11.97 -1.49 -38.70
C GLN A 75 12.40 -2.95 -38.86
N ALA A 76 13.48 -3.38 -38.19
CA ALA A 76 13.93 -4.78 -38.17
C ALA A 76 12.97 -5.71 -37.41
N SER A 77 12.07 -5.18 -36.57
CA SER A 77 11.09 -5.96 -35.80
C SER A 77 9.94 -6.54 -36.65
N THR A 78 9.92 -6.31 -37.97
CA THR A 78 8.88 -6.84 -38.89
C THR A 78 9.25 -8.13 -39.60
N SER A 79 10.46 -8.69 -39.40
CA SER A 79 10.79 -9.99 -39.98
C SER A 79 11.92 -10.72 -39.24
N LYS A 80 11.57 -11.93 -38.77
CA LYS A 80 12.40 -13.06 -38.34
C LYS A 80 12.70 -13.21 -36.83
N VAL A 81 12.62 -14.48 -36.46
CA VAL A 81 12.60 -15.10 -35.12
C VAL A 81 14.01 -15.17 -34.52
N SER A 82 14.09 -14.95 -33.18
CA SER A 82 15.18 -15.24 -32.20
C SER A 82 16.00 -14.02 -31.69
N PRO A 83 16.66 -14.12 -30.52
CA PRO A 83 16.17 -14.24 -29.12
C PRO A 83 16.27 -12.90 -28.36
N PRO A 84 15.63 -12.72 -27.18
CA PRO A 84 15.37 -11.39 -26.64
C PRO A 84 16.59 -10.83 -25.89
N HIS A 85 17.40 -10.02 -26.55
CA HIS A 85 18.33 -9.14 -25.82
C HIS A 85 17.73 -7.73 -25.72
N THR A 86 17.17 -7.47 -24.54
CA THR A 86 17.04 -6.17 -23.85
C THR A 86 16.57 -4.99 -24.70
N ARG A 87 15.25 -4.94 -24.97
CA ARG A 87 14.55 -3.70 -25.30
C ARG A 87 14.60 -2.74 -24.10
N ALA A 88 15.40 -1.68 -24.18
CA ALA A 88 15.30 -0.54 -23.28
C ALA A 88 14.12 0.34 -23.72
N ARG A 89 12.98 0.19 -23.03
CA ARG A 89 11.74 0.97 -23.22
C ARG A 89 11.62 1.98 -22.06
N ILE A 90 11.61 3.27 -22.36
CA ILE A 90 11.20 4.37 -21.45
C ILE A 90 9.67 4.49 -21.62
N SER A 91 8.76 4.61 -20.65
CA SER A 91 8.78 4.76 -19.19
C SER A 91 7.42 4.31 -18.62
N GLU A 92 7.38 3.08 -18.13
CA GLU A 92 6.57 2.60 -17.00
C GLU A 92 7.62 1.82 -16.23
N SER A 93 7.75 2.00 -14.91
CA SER A 93 8.81 1.31 -14.16
C SER A 93 8.64 -0.19 -14.37
N SER A 94 9.45 -0.75 -15.27
CA SER A 94 9.38 -2.16 -15.61
C SER A 94 9.63 -2.94 -14.34
N PHE A 95 8.70 -3.82 -13.98
CA PHE A 95 8.84 -4.63 -12.77
C PHE A 95 10.21 -5.33 -12.77
N CYS A 96 11.01 -5.06 -11.73
CA CYS A 96 12.35 -5.62 -11.58
C CYS A 96 12.37 -6.51 -10.35
N PHE A 97 12.57 -7.82 -10.54
CA PHE A 97 12.61 -8.81 -9.44
C PHE A 97 13.60 -8.45 -8.32
N LYS A 98 14.70 -7.76 -8.67
CA LYS A 98 15.73 -7.32 -7.74
C LYS A 98 15.31 -6.18 -6.83
N ASN A 99 14.42 -5.30 -7.30
CA ASN A 99 14.05 -4.06 -6.60
C ASN A 99 12.57 -4.02 -6.21
N ASN A 100 11.73 -4.85 -6.80
CA ASN A 100 10.29 -4.90 -6.56
C ASN A 100 9.91 -6.20 -5.86
N CYS A 101 8.95 -6.09 -4.95
CA CYS A 101 8.34 -7.23 -4.29
C CYS A 101 7.53 -8.05 -5.30
N LEU A 102 7.82 -9.34 -5.34
CA LEU A 102 7.15 -10.34 -6.17
C LEU A 102 5.61 -10.27 -6.11
N PHE A 103 5.08 -10.01 -4.90
CA PHE A 103 3.64 -10.09 -4.62
C PHE A 103 2.90 -8.78 -4.87
N CYS A 104 3.33 -7.66 -4.27
CA CYS A 104 2.62 -6.39 -4.44
C CYS A 104 3.09 -5.58 -5.65
N GLY A 105 4.36 -5.70 -6.07
CA GLY A 105 4.94 -4.85 -7.10
C GLY A 105 5.67 -3.61 -6.55
N ASP A 106 5.46 -3.27 -5.27
CA ASP A 106 6.11 -2.14 -4.62
C ASP A 106 7.61 -2.36 -4.46
N GLU A 107 8.33 -1.28 -4.19
CA GLU A 107 9.75 -1.31 -3.89
C GLU A 107 10.07 -2.18 -2.66
N ALA A 108 11.08 -3.05 -2.83
CA ALA A 108 11.61 -3.97 -1.85
C ALA A 108 13.12 -3.71 -1.67
N ASP A 109 13.45 -2.48 -1.30
CA ASP A 109 14.80 -2.05 -0.99
C ASP A 109 15.08 -2.14 0.52
N GLU A 110 16.06 -2.97 0.88
CA GLU A 110 16.49 -3.15 2.28
C GLU A 110 17.14 -1.88 2.84
N GLU A 111 17.83 -1.12 2.00
CA GLU A 111 18.50 0.13 2.39
C GLU A 111 17.45 1.22 2.70
N ALA A 112 16.45 1.36 1.84
CA ALA A 112 15.32 2.25 2.07
C ALA A 112 14.51 1.85 3.33
N GLU A 113 14.28 0.57 3.57
CA GLU A 113 13.57 0.09 4.76
C GLU A 113 14.34 0.39 6.06
N LYS A 114 15.68 0.29 6.05
CA LYS A 114 16.50 0.64 7.23
C LYS A 114 16.38 2.11 7.64
N LYS A 115 16.09 3.01 6.69
CA LYS A 115 15.88 4.45 6.96
C LYS A 115 14.54 4.73 7.66
N LYS A 116 13.57 3.83 7.57
CA LYS A 116 12.26 4.00 8.21
C LYS A 116 12.34 3.77 9.72
N VAL A 117 11.39 4.34 10.45
CA VAL A 117 11.20 4.06 11.89
C VAL A 117 10.86 2.59 12.07
N LYS A 118 11.40 1.94 13.12
CA LYS A 118 11.30 0.49 13.36
C LYS A 118 9.88 -0.08 13.20
N ILE A 119 8.87 0.66 13.65
CA ILE A 119 7.45 0.25 13.62
C ILE A 119 6.93 0.05 12.19
N TYR A 120 7.43 0.82 11.23
CA TYR A 120 6.98 0.78 9.83
C TYR A 120 7.88 -0.03 8.91
N ARG A 121 8.94 -0.67 9.43
CA ARG A 121 9.89 -1.44 8.62
C ARG A 121 9.25 -2.74 8.13
N ARG A 122 9.22 -2.93 6.82
CA ARG A 122 8.85 -4.21 6.22
C ARG A 122 10.07 -5.13 6.17
N LYS A 123 9.90 -6.37 6.61
CA LYS A 123 10.93 -7.40 6.48
C LYS A 123 10.96 -7.90 5.04
N ILE A 124 12.12 -7.86 4.40
CA ILE A 124 12.33 -8.30 3.01
C ILE A 124 13.11 -9.62 3.02
N HIS A 125 12.71 -10.55 2.15
CA HIS A 125 13.39 -11.82 1.93
C HIS A 125 13.72 -11.99 0.45
N LYS A 126 14.81 -12.72 0.18
CA LYS A 126 15.24 -13.13 -1.16
C LYS A 126 14.78 -14.55 -1.44
N VAL A 127 14.40 -14.84 -2.67
CA VAL A 127 14.08 -16.19 -3.11
C VAL A 127 15.38 -16.98 -3.24
N SER A 128 15.52 -18.06 -2.46
CA SER A 128 16.70 -18.91 -2.46
C SER A 128 16.46 -20.31 -3.01
N THR A 129 15.21 -20.72 -3.17
CA THR A 129 14.85 -22.11 -3.51
C THR A 129 14.21 -22.17 -4.90
N LEU A 130 14.70 -23.07 -5.76
CA LEU A 130 14.18 -23.24 -7.13
C LEU A 130 12.70 -23.71 -7.15
N THR A 131 12.29 -24.54 -6.20
CA THR A 131 10.90 -25.03 -6.05
C THR A 131 9.91 -23.96 -5.58
N PHE A 132 10.40 -22.78 -5.19
CA PHE A 132 9.57 -21.67 -4.73
C PHE A 132 8.61 -21.23 -5.84
N LYS A 133 9.10 -21.14 -7.08
CA LYS A 133 8.30 -20.74 -8.24
C LYS A 133 7.08 -21.63 -8.41
N ASP A 134 7.28 -22.95 -8.45
CA ASP A 134 6.21 -23.91 -8.70
C ASP A 134 5.16 -23.90 -7.59
N SER A 135 5.61 -23.75 -6.34
CA SER A 135 4.73 -23.65 -5.17
C SER A 135 3.81 -22.42 -5.27
N ILE A 136 4.37 -21.26 -5.64
CA ILE A 136 3.59 -20.03 -5.82
C ILE A 136 2.67 -20.12 -7.03
N LEU A 137 3.12 -20.69 -8.15
CA LEU A 137 2.29 -20.84 -9.34
C LEU A 137 1.11 -21.80 -9.10
N LYS A 138 1.32 -22.89 -8.36
CA LYS A 138 0.24 -23.80 -7.97
C LYS A 138 -0.80 -23.07 -7.13
N LEU A 139 -0.35 -22.38 -6.08
CA LEU A 139 -1.25 -21.61 -5.22
C LEU A 139 -2.00 -20.51 -5.97
N ALA A 140 -1.34 -19.82 -6.90
CA ALA A 140 -1.97 -18.78 -7.70
C ALA A 140 -3.10 -19.33 -8.59
N LYS A 141 -2.91 -20.52 -9.15
CA LYS A 141 -3.93 -21.23 -9.95
C LYS A 141 -5.12 -21.65 -9.08
N ASP A 142 -4.86 -22.19 -7.90
CA ASP A 142 -5.91 -22.66 -6.98
C ASP A 142 -6.77 -21.48 -6.47
N ARG A 143 -6.14 -20.32 -6.23
CA ARG A 143 -6.79 -19.14 -5.66
C ARG A 143 -7.54 -18.30 -6.70
N SER A 144 -7.03 -18.13 -7.91
CA SER A 144 -7.66 -17.41 -9.04
C SER A 144 -8.13 -15.94 -8.80
N ASP A 145 -7.80 -15.33 -7.66
CA ASP A 145 -8.05 -13.90 -7.38
C ASP A 145 -7.19 -12.95 -8.24
N ASP A 146 -7.52 -11.65 -8.27
CA ASP A 146 -6.78 -10.64 -9.05
C ASP A 146 -5.33 -10.49 -8.61
N VAL A 147 -5.05 -10.61 -7.30
CA VAL A 147 -3.68 -10.67 -6.77
C VAL A 147 -2.95 -11.89 -7.32
N SER A 148 -3.62 -13.04 -7.36
CA SER A 148 -3.06 -14.29 -7.88
C SER A 148 -2.76 -14.19 -9.37
N LYS A 149 -3.65 -13.59 -10.17
CA LYS A 149 -3.45 -13.34 -11.60
C LYS A 149 -2.26 -12.41 -11.83
N ALA A 150 -2.14 -11.34 -11.05
CA ALA A 150 -1.02 -10.40 -11.17
C ALA A 150 0.32 -11.06 -10.84
N VAL A 151 0.38 -11.84 -9.76
CA VAL A 151 1.57 -12.61 -9.37
C VAL A 151 1.92 -13.66 -10.42
N PHE A 152 0.91 -14.38 -10.92
CA PHE A 152 1.08 -15.36 -12.00
C PHE A 152 1.67 -14.72 -13.26
N ALA A 153 1.12 -13.60 -13.71
CA ALA A 153 1.60 -12.90 -14.90
C ALA A 153 3.07 -12.46 -14.78
N ARG A 154 3.51 -12.03 -13.59
CA ARG A 154 4.91 -11.67 -13.33
C ARG A 154 5.83 -12.88 -13.38
N ILE A 155 5.45 -13.97 -12.71
CA ILE A 155 6.34 -15.12 -12.48
C ILE A 155 6.38 -16.10 -13.66
N ASN A 156 5.28 -16.25 -14.38
CA ASN A 156 5.12 -17.33 -15.37
C ASN A 156 6.23 -17.33 -16.43
N PHE A 157 6.64 -16.14 -16.88
CA PHE A 157 7.66 -15.98 -17.92
C PHE A 157 9.10 -15.90 -17.38
N GLN A 158 9.30 -15.93 -16.05
CA GLN A 158 10.64 -15.98 -15.49
C GLN A 158 11.13 -17.42 -15.34
N TYR A 159 12.28 -17.74 -15.92
CA TYR A 159 12.85 -19.08 -15.86
C TYR A 159 13.33 -19.43 -14.46
N ASP A 160 14.12 -18.55 -13.85
CA ASP A 160 14.72 -18.76 -12.54
C ASP A 160 14.60 -17.49 -11.68
N LEU A 161 13.83 -17.59 -10.59
CA LEU A 161 13.63 -16.50 -9.64
C LEU A 161 14.86 -16.25 -8.76
N VAL A 162 15.69 -17.27 -8.53
CA VAL A 162 16.93 -17.14 -7.77
C VAL A 162 17.95 -16.37 -8.60
N ALA A 163 18.12 -16.74 -9.88
CA ALA A 163 19.00 -16.01 -10.79
C ALA A 163 18.53 -14.55 -11.04
N ALA A 164 17.23 -14.30 -10.96
CA ALA A 164 16.66 -12.95 -11.07
C ALA A 164 16.78 -12.11 -9.78
N ASP A 165 17.45 -12.63 -8.74
CA ASP A 165 17.56 -12.01 -7.40
C ASP A 165 16.19 -11.59 -6.83
N ALA A 166 15.16 -12.42 -7.05
CA ALA A 166 13.79 -12.06 -6.70
C ALA A 166 13.62 -11.79 -5.19
N LYS A 167 12.90 -10.71 -4.85
CA LYS A 167 12.62 -10.30 -3.47
C LYS A 167 11.13 -10.25 -3.17
N TYR A 168 10.79 -10.34 -1.90
CA TYR A 168 9.43 -10.14 -1.41
C TYR A 168 9.38 -9.62 0.02
N HIS A 169 8.31 -8.90 0.36
CA HIS A 169 8.00 -8.57 1.76
C HIS A 169 7.41 -9.81 2.47
N ASP A 170 7.84 -10.06 3.71
CA ASP A 170 7.36 -11.15 4.55
C ASP A 170 5.85 -11.09 4.77
N SER A 171 5.30 -9.89 4.97
CA SER A 171 3.86 -9.67 5.11
C SER A 171 3.09 -10.05 3.85
N CYS A 172 3.61 -9.70 2.67
CA CYS A 172 2.96 -10.03 1.40
C CYS A 172 2.99 -11.53 1.11
N TYR A 173 4.07 -12.23 1.47
CA TYR A 173 4.12 -13.68 1.36
C TYR A 173 3.08 -14.34 2.26
N LYS A 174 3.00 -13.92 3.53
CA LYS A 174 2.01 -14.42 4.49
C LYS A 174 0.58 -14.17 4.03
N SER A 175 0.27 -12.97 3.54
CA SER A 175 -1.07 -12.65 3.04
C SER A 175 -1.41 -13.42 1.76
N PHE A 176 -0.41 -13.74 0.94
CA PHE A 176 -0.61 -14.53 -0.27
C PHE A 176 -0.90 -16.00 0.07
N LEU A 177 -0.18 -16.58 1.03
CA LEU A 177 -0.42 -17.94 1.52
C LEU A 177 -1.74 -18.09 2.27
N ARG A 178 -2.13 -17.06 3.01
CA ARG A 178 -3.36 -17.04 3.81
C ARG A 178 -4.14 -15.80 3.42
N PRO A 179 -4.92 -15.89 2.34
CA PRO A 179 -5.84 -14.84 2.02
C PRO A 179 -6.76 -14.60 3.20
N ASN A 180 -7.03 -13.33 3.50
CA ASN A 180 -8.14 -13.03 4.39
C ASN A 180 -9.43 -13.48 3.68
N THR A 181 -9.84 -14.73 3.91
CA THR A 181 -11.24 -15.11 3.84
C THR A 181 -11.92 -14.15 4.79
N GLY A 182 -12.75 -13.23 4.30
CA GLY A 182 -13.33 -12.10 5.05
C GLY A 182 -14.22 -12.48 6.24
N GLY A 183 -14.06 -13.68 6.84
CA GLY A 183 -14.50 -13.96 8.18
C GLY A 183 -13.92 -12.93 9.13
N LYS A 184 -14.80 -12.23 9.84
CA LYS A 184 -14.44 -11.28 10.89
C LYS A 184 -13.46 -11.98 11.82
N ILE A 185 -12.23 -11.47 11.93
CA ILE A 185 -11.24 -11.95 12.89
C ILE A 185 -11.78 -11.59 14.27
N GLY A 186 -12.38 -12.56 14.95
CA GLY A 186 -13.00 -12.42 16.25
C GLY A 186 -13.79 -13.67 16.65
N ARG A 187 -14.08 -13.82 17.95
CA ARG A 187 -15.00 -14.83 18.47
C ARG A 187 -16.35 -14.68 17.75
N PRO A 188 -17.02 -15.77 17.33
CA PRO A 188 -18.36 -15.68 16.78
C PRO A 188 -19.23 -14.82 17.70
N GLN A 189 -19.80 -13.73 17.18
CA GLN A 189 -20.78 -12.96 17.93
C GLN A 189 -22.01 -13.84 18.05
N SER A 190 -22.34 -14.32 19.25
CA SER A 190 -23.62 -15.00 19.45
C SER A 190 -24.73 -13.95 19.44
N GLU A 191 -25.75 -14.20 18.63
CA GLU A 191 -26.95 -13.35 18.56
C GLU A 191 -27.57 -13.16 19.94
N ALA A 192 -27.57 -14.21 20.78
CA ALA A 192 -28.04 -14.14 22.17
C ALA A 192 -27.31 -13.10 23.03
N ILE A 193 -25.99 -12.91 22.85
CA ILE A 193 -25.24 -11.89 23.61
C ILE A 193 -25.50 -10.50 23.03
N ASN A 194 -25.78 -10.37 21.73
CA ASN A 194 -26.16 -9.07 21.14
C ASN A 194 -27.55 -8.63 21.63
N SER A 195 -28.55 -9.50 21.57
CA SER A 195 -29.90 -9.20 22.07
C SER A 195 -29.90 -8.84 23.55
N ALA A 196 -29.15 -9.57 24.37
CA ALA A 196 -29.01 -9.24 25.79
C ALA A 196 -28.33 -7.88 26.02
N MET A 197 -27.33 -7.51 25.21
CA MET A 197 -26.71 -6.18 25.33
C MET A 197 -27.64 -5.05 24.88
N GLU A 198 -28.49 -5.27 23.87
CA GLU A 198 -29.50 -4.31 23.45
C GLU A 198 -30.57 -4.09 24.54
N GLU A 199 -30.97 -5.15 25.26
CA GLU A 199 -31.84 -5.03 26.43
C GLU A 199 -31.20 -4.18 27.53
N ILE A 200 -29.90 -4.36 27.79
CA ILE A 200 -29.14 -3.54 28.74
C ILE A 200 -29.09 -2.08 28.30
N PHE A 201 -28.83 -1.80 27.02
CA PHE A 201 -28.79 -0.42 26.51
C PHE A 201 -30.17 0.24 26.61
N ASN A 202 -31.23 -0.46 26.23
CA ASN A 202 -32.61 0.05 26.35
C ASN A 202 -32.97 0.32 27.82
N PHE A 203 -32.55 -0.55 28.75
CA PHE A 203 -32.77 -0.33 30.17
C PHE A 203 -32.08 0.95 30.67
N ILE A 204 -30.82 1.16 30.28
CA ILE A 204 -30.05 2.36 30.64
C ILE A 204 -30.68 3.62 30.03
N GLU A 205 -31.11 3.59 28.77
CA GLU A 205 -31.74 4.75 28.10
C GLU A 205 -33.13 5.08 28.64
N SER A 206 -33.86 4.07 29.13
CA SER A 206 -35.19 4.26 29.74
C SER A 206 -35.16 4.65 31.22
N SER A 207 -33.97 4.64 31.82
CA SER A 207 -33.76 4.88 33.23
C SER A 207 -33.27 6.32 33.47
N ASP A 208 -33.85 6.99 34.46
CA ASP A 208 -33.40 8.32 34.90
C ASP A 208 -32.11 8.25 35.77
N ASP A 209 -31.67 7.04 36.13
CA ASP A 209 -30.46 6.83 36.93
C ASP A 209 -29.19 6.92 36.09
N CYS A 210 -28.20 7.68 36.58
CA CYS A 210 -26.90 7.88 35.90
C CYS A 210 -25.81 6.89 36.36
N GLN A 211 -26.12 5.97 37.27
CA GLN A 211 -25.18 5.00 37.83
C GLN A 211 -25.87 3.64 37.99
N PHE A 212 -25.23 2.58 37.49
CA PHE A 212 -25.73 1.22 37.59
C PHE A 212 -24.64 0.29 38.10
N SER A 213 -25.00 -0.64 38.98
CA SER A 213 -24.14 -1.75 39.36
C SER A 213 -24.15 -2.84 38.29
N LEU A 214 -23.06 -3.61 38.20
CA LEU A 214 -22.96 -4.70 37.23
C LEU A 214 -23.98 -5.83 37.51
N ASP A 215 -24.38 -6.00 38.76
CA ASP A 215 -25.38 -7.00 39.13
C ASP A 215 -26.79 -6.59 38.71
N GLU A 216 -27.12 -5.29 38.75
CA GLU A 216 -28.37 -4.76 38.20
C GLU A 216 -28.44 -5.00 36.69
N LEU A 217 -27.38 -4.64 35.95
CA LEU A 217 -27.33 -4.85 34.50
C LEU A 217 -27.40 -6.34 34.12
N LYS A 218 -26.83 -7.22 34.94
CA LYS A 218 -26.89 -8.67 34.73
C LYS A 218 -28.29 -9.23 34.99
N ASN A 219 -29.03 -8.67 35.94
CA ASN A 219 -30.39 -9.08 36.26
C ASN A 219 -31.42 -8.65 35.22
N VAL A 220 -31.09 -7.69 34.35
CA VAL A 220 -31.92 -7.32 33.18
C VAL A 220 -32.03 -8.50 32.21
N CYS A 221 -30.93 -9.22 31.99
CA CYS A 221 -30.87 -10.33 31.03
C CYS A 221 -30.95 -11.69 31.73
N GLN A 222 -32.13 -12.03 32.24
CA GLN A 222 -32.37 -13.24 33.04
C GLN A 222 -32.07 -14.57 32.30
N ASN A 223 -31.95 -14.55 30.96
CA ASN A 223 -31.84 -15.75 30.12
C ASN A 223 -30.45 -16.00 29.52
N VAL A 224 -29.45 -15.14 29.75
CA VAL A 224 -28.10 -15.30 29.20
C VAL A 224 -27.07 -15.09 30.30
N ALA A 225 -26.20 -16.07 30.53
CA ALA A 225 -25.08 -15.95 31.46
C ALA A 225 -24.03 -14.97 30.89
N LEU A 226 -24.27 -13.68 31.06
CA LEU A 226 -23.31 -12.63 30.74
C LEU A 226 -22.28 -12.54 31.87
N GLU A 227 -21.01 -12.75 31.52
CA GLU A 227 -19.91 -12.49 32.44
C GLU A 227 -19.67 -10.97 32.54
N ASN A 228 -19.39 -10.48 33.74
CA ASN A 228 -19.16 -9.06 34.03
C ASN A 228 -18.09 -8.43 33.11
N GLY A 229 -17.10 -9.22 32.66
CA GLY A 229 -16.09 -8.77 31.71
C GLY A 229 -16.63 -8.44 30.31
N ILE A 230 -17.67 -9.14 29.84
CA ILE A 230 -18.29 -8.92 28.52
C ILE A 230 -19.11 -7.63 28.54
N ILE A 231 -19.88 -7.41 29.61
CA ILE A 231 -20.69 -6.21 29.82
C ILE A 231 -19.77 -4.97 29.84
N LYS A 232 -18.68 -5.04 30.64
CA LYS A 232 -17.72 -3.94 30.76
C LYS A 232 -17.05 -3.59 29.43
N ILE A 233 -16.50 -4.57 28.71
CA ILE A 233 -15.83 -4.34 27.42
C ILE A 233 -16.80 -3.73 26.39
N ARG A 234 -18.07 -4.18 26.36
CA ARG A 234 -19.04 -3.67 25.40
C ARG A 234 -19.56 -2.27 25.72
N LEU A 235 -19.72 -1.94 27.01
CA LEU A 235 -20.02 -0.56 27.43
C LEU A 235 -18.87 0.39 27.04
N GLU A 236 -17.62 -0.01 27.30
CA GLU A 236 -16.43 0.78 26.93
C GLU A 236 -16.34 1.01 25.40
N LEU A 237 -16.65 0.00 24.58
CA LEU A 237 -16.62 0.14 23.11
C LEU A 237 -17.73 1.05 22.55
N ASN A 238 -18.90 1.13 23.18
CA ASN A 238 -20.01 1.96 22.72
C ASN A 238 -19.85 3.45 23.11
N THR A 239 -19.04 3.75 24.14
CA THR A 239 -18.71 5.15 24.53
C THR A 239 -17.70 5.85 23.61
N VAL A 240 -17.10 5.12 22.65
CA VAL A 240 -16.01 5.62 21.79
C VAL A 240 -16.48 5.99 20.37
N SER A 241 -17.79 5.93 20.06
CA SER A 241 -18.32 6.53 18.83
C SER A 241 -18.45 8.06 18.99
N PRO A 242 -17.80 8.89 18.15
CA PRO A 242 -17.74 10.33 18.37
C PRO A 242 -18.97 11.02 17.78
N SER A 243 -19.90 11.44 18.64
CA SER A 243 -20.73 12.62 18.36
C SER A 243 -20.21 13.76 19.22
N SER A 244 -19.63 14.74 18.52
CA SER A 244 -19.31 16.12 18.92
C SER A 244 -19.65 16.56 20.36
N GLU A 245 -18.61 17.07 21.02
CA GLU A 245 -18.64 18.04 22.13
C GLU A 245 -19.23 17.55 23.46
N ASP A 246 -18.38 16.98 24.32
CA ASP A 246 -18.06 17.60 25.61
C ASP A 246 -16.94 16.83 26.34
N LEU A 247 -15.90 17.57 26.73
CA LEU A 247 -14.79 17.07 27.53
C LEU A 247 -15.20 16.98 28.99
N VAL A 248 -15.52 15.78 29.50
CA VAL A 248 -15.47 15.51 30.94
C VAL A 248 -14.68 14.23 31.19
N THR A 249 -13.78 14.36 32.16
CA THR A 249 -12.56 13.59 32.40
C THR A 249 -12.75 12.16 32.87
N LEU A 250 -11.80 11.32 32.45
CA LEU A 250 -11.68 9.87 32.56
C LEU A 250 -11.32 9.31 33.97
N ASP A 251 -11.56 10.03 35.07
CA ASP A 251 -11.04 9.63 36.41
C ASP A 251 -12.08 9.33 37.51
N THR A 252 -13.39 9.46 37.26
CA THR A 252 -14.38 9.37 38.37
C THR A 252 -15.04 7.98 38.55
N VAL A 253 -14.73 6.97 37.73
CA VAL A 253 -15.45 5.66 37.78
C VAL A 253 -14.62 4.52 38.41
N LEU A 254 -13.37 4.76 38.86
CA LEU A 254 -12.51 3.72 39.47
C LEU A 254 -11.96 4.07 40.87
N SER A 255 -12.76 4.73 41.70
CA SER A 255 -12.60 4.69 43.17
C SER A 255 -13.98 4.40 43.75
N HIS A 256 -14.27 3.23 44.32
CA HIS A 256 -13.74 2.75 45.59
C HIS A 256 -13.74 1.21 45.60
N ASN A 257 -12.55 0.61 45.63
CA ASN A 257 -12.38 -0.72 46.19
C ASN A 257 -10.99 -0.80 46.83
N LYS A 258 -10.77 0.08 47.82
CA LYS A 258 -9.55 0.05 48.64
C LYS A 258 -9.74 0.71 50.01
N SER A 259 -10.78 0.30 50.74
CA SER A 259 -10.90 0.60 52.18
C SER A 259 -12.01 -0.22 52.84
N SER A 260 -11.80 -1.53 53.02
CA SER A 260 -12.36 -2.28 54.15
C SER A 260 -11.64 -3.63 54.30
N ALA A 261 -10.42 -3.59 54.82
CA ALA A 261 -9.70 -4.76 55.31
C ALA A 261 -8.61 -4.32 56.31
N ALA A 262 -9.01 -3.77 57.45
CA ALA A 262 -8.16 -3.70 58.64
C ALA A 262 -9.00 -3.40 59.89
N ALA A 263 -8.70 -4.13 60.97
CA ALA A 263 -9.10 -3.92 62.36
C ALA A 263 -10.43 -4.56 62.85
N ALA A 264 -10.33 -5.80 63.30
CA ALA A 264 -10.93 -6.21 64.57
C ALA A 264 -10.12 -7.37 65.17
N ALA A 265 -9.28 -7.06 66.16
CA ALA A 265 -8.58 -8.02 67.00
C ALA A 265 -9.55 -8.64 68.02
N PRO A 266 -9.43 -9.93 68.38
CA PRO A 266 -10.15 -10.48 69.52
C PRO A 266 -9.39 -10.20 70.83
N ALA A 267 -10.09 -9.62 71.79
CA ALA A 267 -9.64 -9.47 73.16
C ALA A 267 -9.73 -10.82 73.90
N ASP A 268 -8.65 -11.12 74.59
CA ASP A 268 -8.44 -12.22 75.52
C ASP A 268 -9.28 -12.02 76.79
N THR A 269 -9.96 -13.06 77.26
CA THR A 269 -10.40 -13.17 78.66
C THR A 269 -10.60 -14.64 79.03
N SER A 270 -9.58 -15.20 79.66
CA SER A 270 -9.67 -16.23 80.72
C SER A 270 -10.82 -15.92 81.70
N LEU A 271 -11.54 -16.83 82.34
CA LEU A 271 -11.19 -17.98 83.21
C LEU A 271 -12.56 -18.58 83.66
N VAL A 272 -12.75 -19.88 83.91
CA VAL A 272 -12.84 -20.53 85.25
C VAL A 272 -13.29 -21.99 84.98
N THR A 273 -12.46 -23.03 85.16
CA THR A 273 -12.33 -23.93 86.34
C THR A 273 -13.63 -24.40 87.02
N LEU A 274 -14.07 -25.63 86.72
CA LEU A 274 -14.08 -26.80 87.63
C LEU A 274 -14.47 -28.05 86.84
#